data_AF-A0A2N2M0P2-F1
#
_entry.id   AF-A0A2N2M0P2-F1
#
_cell.length_a   1.000
_cell.length_b   1.000
_cell.length_c   1.000
_cell.angle_alpha   90.00
_cell.angle_beta   90.00
_cell.angle_gamma   90.00
#
_symmetry.space_group_name_H-M   'P 1'
#
loop_
_entity.id
_entity.type
_entity.pdbx_description
1 polymer ?
#
loop_
_entity_poly.entity_id
_entity_poly.type
_entity_poly.pdbx_seq_one_letter_code
_entity_poly.pdbx_strand_id
1 'polypeptide(L)' 'TYAVYVKYTYTDMRGPGYYLPDVPYTMYFYQGYGIHGTYWHDNFGTPMSHGCVNMRTSEAEWIFNFSKVGTPVIVHY' A
#
# COMPACT_ATOMS: atom_id res chain seq x y z
N THR A 1 -4.84 2.68 -16.02
CA THR A 1 -5.65 3.00 -14.82
C THR A 1 -6.03 1.73 -14.12
N TYR A 2 -5.81 1.68 -12.81
CA TYR A 2 -6.21 0.59 -11.93
C TYR A 2 -7.36 1.05 -11.04
N ALA A 3 -7.88 0.17 -10.19
CA ALA A 3 -8.82 0.52 -9.14
C ALA A 3 -8.51 -0.26 -7.88
N VAL A 4 -8.70 0.35 -6.72
CA VAL A 4 -8.64 -0.37 -5.44
C VAL A 4 -9.67 -1.49 -5.48
N TYR A 5 -9.23 -2.74 -5.45
CA TYR A 5 -10.13 -3.89 -5.56
C TYR A 5 -10.43 -4.52 -4.19
N VAL A 6 -9.55 -4.35 -3.19
CA VAL A 6 -9.79 -4.77 -1.80
C VAL A 6 -8.99 -3.91 -0.83
N LYS A 7 -9.48 -3.85 0.41
CA LYS A 7 -8.92 -3.05 1.50
C LYS A 7 -8.84 -3.89 2.78
N TYR A 8 -7.71 -3.82 3.47
CA TYR A 8 -7.50 -4.47 4.76
C TYR A 8 -6.90 -3.48 5.76
N THR A 9 -7.41 -3.47 6.98
CA THR A 9 -6.82 -2.69 8.08
C THR A 9 -5.42 -3.18 8.41
N TYR A 10 -5.20 -4.49 8.35
CA TYR A 10 -3.89 -5.14 8.48
C TYR A 10 -3.78 -6.30 7.49
N THR A 11 -2.58 -6.56 6.98
CA THR A 11 -2.30 -7.71 6.13
C THR A 11 -0.84 -8.11 6.23
N ASP A 12 -0.60 -9.42 6.29
CA ASP A 12 0.74 -9.97 6.14
C ASP A 12 1.17 -9.91 4.68
N MET A 13 2.28 -9.21 4.41
CA MET A 13 2.89 -9.16 3.08
C MET A 13 4.14 -10.03 3.03
N ARG A 14 4.25 -10.82 1.97
CA ARG A 14 5.40 -11.70 1.73
C ARG A 14 5.79 -11.74 0.26
N GLY A 15 7.07 -11.89 0.01
CA GLY A 15 7.64 -12.07 -1.31
C GLY A 15 9.05 -12.65 -1.23
N PRO A 16 9.73 -12.84 -2.37
CA PRO A 16 11.12 -13.30 -2.37
C PRO A 16 12.00 -12.36 -1.53
N GLY A 17 12.54 -12.88 -0.42
CA GLY A 17 13.46 -12.13 0.45
C GLY A 17 12.80 -11.21 1.49
N TYR A 18 11.47 -11.21 1.65
CA TYR A 18 10.83 -10.45 2.73
C TYR A 18 9.54 -11.09 3.28
N TYR A 19 9.31 -10.84 4.57
CA TYR A 19 8.06 -11.08 5.27
C TYR A 19 7.79 -9.91 6.21
N LEU A 20 6.64 -9.27 6.05
CA LEU A 20 6.23 -8.09 6.79
C LEU A 20 4.85 -8.38 7.38
N PRO A 21 4.75 -8.72 8.68
CA PRO A 21 3.48 -8.95 9.33
C PRO A 21 2.73 -7.63 9.58
N ASP A 22 1.40 -7.71 9.67
CA ASP A 22 0.54 -6.61 10.13
C ASP A 22 0.75 -5.28 9.39
N VAL A 23 0.95 -5.32 8.07
CA VAL A 23 1.10 -4.11 7.25
C VAL A 23 -0.22 -3.32 7.28
N PRO A 24 -0.23 -2.08 7.80
CA PRO A 24 -1.46 -1.37 8.09
C PRO A 24 -2.03 -0.68 6.83
N TYR A 25 -3.36 -0.54 6.82
CA TYR A 25 -4.13 0.26 5.84
C TYR A 25 -3.84 -0.11 4.39
N THR A 26 -3.80 -1.40 4.11
CA THR A 26 -3.47 -1.93 2.79
C THR A 26 -4.65 -1.79 1.82
N MET A 27 -4.40 -1.18 0.67
CA MET A 27 -5.34 -1.00 -0.42
C MET A 27 -4.73 -1.57 -1.70
N TYR A 28 -5.12 -2.79 -2.07
CA TYR A 28 -4.58 -3.43 -3.28
C TYR A 28 -5.30 -2.92 -4.54
N PHE A 29 -4.52 -2.67 -5.59
CA PHE A 29 -5.05 -2.15 -6.86
C PHE A 29 -4.60 -2.95 -8.09
N TYR A 30 -3.56 -3.79 -7.98
CA TYR A 30 -3.12 -4.67 -9.07
C TYR A 30 -2.39 -5.90 -8.56
N GLN A 31 -2.95 -7.10 -8.76
CA GLN A 31 -2.37 -8.36 -8.27
C GLN A 31 -1.95 -8.21 -6.79
N GLY A 32 -0.67 -8.39 -6.45
CA GLY A 32 -0.16 -8.18 -5.09
C GLY A 32 0.31 -6.75 -4.76
N TYR A 33 0.19 -5.78 -5.68
CA TYR A 33 0.59 -4.40 -5.43
C TYR A 33 -0.53 -3.57 -4.81
N GLY A 34 -0.15 -2.83 -3.77
CA GLY A 34 -1.06 -1.97 -3.02
C GLY A 34 -0.38 -0.71 -2.52
N ILE A 35 -1.24 0.20 -2.04
CA ILE A 35 -0.87 1.35 -1.25
C ILE A 35 -1.03 0.94 0.21
N HIS A 36 -0.04 1.20 1.07
CA HIS A 36 -0.11 0.80 2.47
C HIS A 36 0.79 1.65 3.37
N GLY A 37 0.54 1.59 4.68
CA GLY A 37 1.42 2.16 5.68
C GLY A 37 2.70 1.36 5.81
N THR A 38 3.81 2.04 6.07
CA THR A 38 5.15 1.44 6.12
C THR A 38 5.81 1.79 7.45
N TYR A 39 6.00 0.79 8.31
CA TYR A 39 6.60 0.95 9.65
C TYR A 39 8.10 0.65 9.68
N TRP A 40 8.66 0.03 8.63
CA TRP A 40 10.03 -0.48 8.61
C TRP A 40 11.06 0.50 8.05
N HIS A 41 10.64 1.66 7.51
CA HIS A 41 11.56 2.72 7.08
C HIS A 41 10.87 4.08 7.01
N ASP A 42 11.68 5.15 7.00
CA ASP A 42 11.23 6.53 6.83
C ASP A 42 11.78 7.23 5.56
N ASN A 43 12.44 6.49 4.66
CA ASN A 43 13.07 7.04 3.44
C ASN A 43 12.07 7.30 2.30
N PHE A 44 11.01 8.07 2.58
CA PHE A 44 9.97 8.42 1.60
C PHE A 44 10.51 9.38 0.54
N GLY A 45 10.00 9.25 -0.69
CA GLY A 45 10.54 9.97 -1.87
C GLY A 45 11.70 9.25 -2.57
N THR A 46 12.22 8.17 -1.97
CA THR A 46 13.16 7.25 -2.62
C THR A 46 12.50 5.88 -2.80
N PRO A 47 12.62 5.22 -3.97
CA PRO A 47 12.08 3.88 -4.17
C PRO A 47 12.67 2.86 -3.18
N MET A 48 11.80 2.22 -2.37
CA MET A 48 12.17 1.29 -1.29
C MET A 48 11.23 0.07 -1.23
N SER A 49 10.57 -0.26 -2.34
CA SER A 49 9.57 -1.34 -2.40
C SER A 49 9.81 -2.29 -3.58
N HIS A 50 9.15 -3.45 -3.55
CA HIS A 50 9.08 -4.41 -4.65
C HIS A 50 7.89 -4.16 -5.59
N GLY A 51 7.38 -2.91 -5.63
CA GLY A 51 6.26 -2.49 -6.49
C GLY A 51 5.09 -1.85 -5.76
N CYS A 52 4.94 -2.09 -4.45
CA CYS A 52 3.94 -1.39 -3.63
C CYS A 52 4.28 0.09 -3.45
N VAL A 53 3.29 0.90 -3.10
CA VAL A 53 3.46 2.32 -2.79
C VAL A 53 3.50 2.50 -1.29
N ASN A 54 4.69 2.76 -0.76
CA ASN A 54 4.93 2.94 0.67
C ASN A 54 4.51 4.35 1.11
N MET A 55 3.71 4.44 2.16
CA MET A 55 3.28 5.70 2.77
C MET A 55 3.62 5.74 4.25
N ARG A 56 3.70 6.95 4.83
CA ARG A 56 3.65 7.08 6.30
C ARG A 56 2.33 6.50 6.78
N THR A 57 2.35 5.76 7.88
CA THR A 57 1.15 5.04 8.36
C THR A 57 -0.05 5.96 8.58
N SER A 58 0.16 7.19 9.08
CA SER A 58 -0.91 8.18 9.27
C SER A 58 -1.52 8.67 7.95
N GLU A 59 -0.72 8.80 6.90
CA GLU A 59 -1.20 9.19 5.56
C GLU A 59 -1.93 8.03 4.88
N ALA A 60 -1.43 6.81 5.05
CA ALA A 60 -2.10 5.60 4.59
C ALA A 60 -3.48 5.44 5.26
N GLU A 61 -3.57 5.68 6.56
CA GLU A 61 -4.84 5.70 7.30
C GLU A 61 -5.83 6.72 6.72
N TRP A 62 -5.35 7.94 6.47
CA TRP A 62 -6.19 8.99 5.92
C TRP A 62 -6.76 8.61 4.55
N ILE A 63 -5.92 8.13 3.61
CA ILE A 63 -6.38 7.67 2.29
C ILE A 63 -7.27 6.44 2.42
N PHE A 64 -6.96 5.53 3.35
CA PHE A 64 -7.78 4.37 3.61
C PHE A 64 -9.19 4.78 4.04
N ASN A 65 -9.33 5.73 4.95
CA ASN A 65 -10.65 6.20 5.37
C ASN A 65 -11.37 7.02 4.28
N PHE A 66 -10.62 7.76 3.45
CA PHE A 66 -11.18 8.55 2.36
C PHE A 66 -11.66 7.72 1.16
N SER A 67 -10.92 6.67 0.82
CA SER A 67 -11.16 5.87 -0.39
C SER A 67 -12.13 4.71 -0.15
N LYS A 68 -12.68 4.17 -1.25
CA LYS A 68 -13.50 2.96 -1.26
C LYS A 68 -13.01 1.97 -2.30
N VAL A 69 -13.45 0.72 -2.21
CA VAL A 69 -13.29 -0.23 -3.32
C VAL A 69 -13.90 0.37 -4.58
N GLY A 70 -13.16 0.32 -5.68
CA GLY A 70 -13.48 0.99 -6.94
C GLY A 70 -12.87 2.38 -7.12
N THR A 71 -12.22 2.96 -6.09
CA THR A 71 -11.48 4.22 -6.26
C THR A 71 -10.39 4.05 -7.32
N PRO A 72 -10.36 4.89 -8.37
CA PRO A 72 -9.34 4.79 -9.41
C PRO A 72 -7.93 5.06 -8.87
N VAL A 73 -6.95 4.30 -9.35
CA VAL A 73 -5.52 4.49 -9.09
C VAL A 73 -4.82 4.71 -10.42
N ILE A 74 -4.14 5.86 -10.55
CA ILE A 74 -3.40 6.24 -11.75
C ILE A 74 -1.93 6.27 -11.37
N VAL A 75 -1.12 5.44 -12.02
CA VAL A 75 0.34 5.45 -11.90
C VAL A 75 0.87 6.03 -13.20
N HIS A 76 1.67 7.08 -13.11
CA HIS A 76 2.24 7.79 -14.24
C HIS A 76 3.72 8.14 -13.95
N TYR A 77 4.45 8.48 -15.01
CA TYR A 77 5.83 8.98 -14.94
C TYR A 77 5.87 10.51 -14.79
#